data_AF-D2PP69-F1
#
_entry.id   AF-D2PP69-F1
#
_cell.length_a   1.000
_cell.length_b   1.000
_cell.length_c   1.000
_cell.angle_alpha   90.00
_cell.angle_beta   90.00
_cell.angle_gamma   90.00
#
_symmetry.space_group_name_H-M   'P 1'
#
loop_
_entity.id
_entity.type
_entity.pdbx_description
1 polymer ?
#
loop_
_entity_poly.entity_id
_entity_poly.type
_entity_poly.pdbx_seq_one_letter_code
_entity_poly.pdbx_strand_id
1 'polypeptide(L)'
;MQTRPRMPTWVTFLLGGVPFGVVMGAFIKQDDGSWTEAVVGGVLIGIFFGAAMVRLGVTWDRATAEAEGELPEDKLAAAYRAADGGPIPEDPEVRAAARRIALAFASFSSGRMRRFTLVMLVVLIDVTVVAAILDSPWVLVYTVFFSGVFAVLWWTPRRSRRRAEELSRAPATTSQ
;
A
#
# COMPACT_ATOMS: atom_id res chain seq x y z
N MET A 1 13.39 20.83 -10.94
CA MET A 1 13.13 19.68 -10.06
C MET A 1 12.63 20.19 -8.72
N GLN A 2 11.34 20.44 -8.55
CA GLN A 2 10.79 20.61 -7.21
C GLN A 2 10.59 19.22 -6.64
N THR A 3 11.44 18.83 -5.70
CA THR A 3 11.25 17.58 -4.95
C THR A 3 9.93 17.72 -4.20
N ARG A 4 8.91 16.93 -4.56
CA ARG A 4 7.71 16.76 -3.73
C ARG A 4 8.17 16.59 -2.27
N PRO A 5 7.55 17.26 -1.29
CA PRO A 5 7.97 17.13 0.10
C PRO A 5 7.81 15.67 0.52
N ARG A 6 8.93 14.94 0.51
CA ARG A 6 8.99 13.57 1.02
C ARG A 6 8.70 13.67 2.51
N MET A 7 7.66 12.97 2.96
CA MET A 7 7.42 12.83 4.38
C MET A 7 8.70 12.26 5.02
N PRO A 8 9.21 12.89 6.09
CA PRO A 8 10.36 12.34 6.79
C PRO A 8 10.09 10.89 7.20
N THR A 9 11.08 10.01 7.05
CA THR A 9 10.91 8.58 7.34
C THR A 9 10.44 8.30 8.76
N TRP A 10 10.82 9.15 9.73
CA TRP A 10 10.35 9.08 11.10
C TRP A 10 8.83 9.35 11.23
N VAL A 11 8.26 10.20 10.37
CA VAL A 11 6.81 10.47 10.34
C VAL A 11 6.06 9.23 9.86
N THR A 12 6.53 8.59 8.79
CA THR A 12 5.94 7.32 8.29
C THR A 12 6.06 6.19 9.30
N PHE A 13 7.19 6.11 10.00
CA PHE A 13 7.39 5.16 11.09
C PHE A 13 6.37 5.37 12.21
N LEU A 14 6.19 6.60 12.66
CA LEU A 14 5.24 6.91 13.75
C LEU A 14 3.79 6.69 13.31
N LEU A 15 3.41 7.16 12.12
CA LEU A 15 2.05 7.01 11.58
C LEU A 15 1.66 5.54 11.39
N GLY A 16 2.60 4.68 10.98
CA GLY A 16 2.35 3.25 10.86
C GLY A 16 2.44 2.53 12.20
N GLY A 17 3.53 2.75 12.93
CA GLY A 17 3.91 1.95 14.09
C GLY A 17 3.16 2.27 15.36
N VAL A 18 2.88 3.55 15.65
CA VAL A 18 2.24 3.94 16.92
C VAL A 18 0.78 3.49 16.98
N PRO A 19 -0.09 3.79 15.98
CA PRO A 19 -1.47 3.30 16.02
C PRO A 19 -1.54 1.77 16.06
N PHE A 20 -0.69 1.09 15.30
CA PHE A 20 -0.65 -0.37 15.26
C PHE A 20 -0.20 -0.95 16.61
N GLY A 21 0.86 -0.39 17.21
CA GLY A 21 1.33 -0.80 18.52
C GLY A 21 0.32 -0.56 19.64
N VAL A 22 -0.43 0.56 19.59
CA VAL A 22 -1.51 0.85 20.54
C VAL A 22 -2.64 -0.17 20.41
N VAL A 23 -3.09 -0.46 19.19
CA VAL A 23 -4.14 -1.47 18.95
C VAL A 23 -3.68 -2.84 19.44
N MET A 24 -2.46 -3.27 19.10
CA MET A 24 -1.93 -4.56 19.54
C MET A 24 -1.73 -4.64 21.06
N GLY A 25 -1.27 -3.56 21.69
CA GLY A 25 -1.17 -3.49 23.15
C GLY A 25 -2.54 -3.58 23.83
N ALA A 26 -3.56 -2.93 23.26
CA ALA A 26 -4.93 -3.06 23.76
C ALA A 26 -5.46 -4.50 23.65
N PHE A 27 -5.19 -5.19 22.54
CA PHE A 27 -5.51 -6.61 22.40
C PHE A 27 -4.81 -7.47 23.46
N ILE A 28 -3.50 -7.30 23.67
CA ILE A 28 -2.75 -8.03 24.70
C ILE A 28 -3.33 -7.78 26.09
N LYS A 29 -3.80 -6.55 26.37
CA LYS A 29 -4.43 -6.22 27.65
C LYS A 29 -5.79 -6.89 27.83
N GLN A 30 -6.54 -7.14 26.76
CA GLN A 30 -7.86 -7.79 26.83
C GLN A 30 -7.76 -9.27 27.18
N ASP A 31 -6.70 -9.98 26.76
CA ASP A 31 -6.44 -11.40 27.09
C ASP A 31 -5.89 -11.61 28.52
N ASP A 32 -6.36 -10.82 29.50
CA ASP A 32 -5.88 -10.81 30.89
C ASP A 32 -4.36 -10.53 31.06
N GLY A 33 -3.70 -10.07 30.00
CA GLY A 33 -2.31 -9.66 30.04
C GLY A 33 -2.07 -8.53 31.04
N SER A 34 -0.90 -8.54 31.67
CA SER A 34 -0.46 -7.44 32.53
C SER A 34 -0.30 -6.15 31.71
N TRP A 35 -0.47 -5.00 32.36
CA TRP A 35 -0.21 -3.70 31.72
C TRP A 35 1.22 -3.61 31.16
N THR A 36 2.18 -4.26 31.82
CA THR A 36 3.56 -4.33 31.37
C THR A 36 3.69 -5.12 30.07
N GLU A 37 3.07 -6.30 29.96
CA GLU A 37 3.07 -7.10 28.73
C GLU A 37 2.37 -6.38 27.58
N ALA A 38 1.24 -5.73 27.86
CA ALA A 38 0.50 -4.95 26.87
C ALA A 38 1.35 -3.81 26.28
N VAL A 39 2.02 -3.04 27.15
CA VAL A 39 2.90 -1.93 26.73
C VAL A 39 4.12 -2.47 25.98
N VAL A 40 4.81 -3.46 26.52
CA VAL A 40 6.02 -4.02 25.91
C VAL A 40 5.71 -4.68 24.56
N GLY A 41 4.67 -5.51 24.51
CA GLY A 41 4.23 -6.18 23.28
C GLY A 41 3.75 -5.20 22.22
N GLY A 42 2.93 -4.21 22.61
CA GLY A 42 2.48 -3.15 21.72
C GLY A 42 3.63 -2.32 21.14
N VAL A 43 4.60 -1.93 21.97
CA VAL A 43 5.79 -1.18 21.53
C VAL A 43 6.64 -2.02 20.58
N LEU A 44 6.95 -3.28 20.92
CA LEU A 44 7.75 -4.15 20.07
C LEU A 44 7.09 -4.35 18.70
N ILE A 45 5.80 -4.70 18.69
CA ILE A 45 5.05 -4.92 17.45
C ILE A 45 4.94 -3.63 16.64
N GLY A 46 4.68 -2.50 17.29
CA GLY A 46 4.62 -1.18 16.66
C GLY A 46 5.95 -0.78 16.01
N ILE A 47 7.09 -1.03 16.66
CA ILE A 47 8.43 -0.78 16.10
C ILE A 47 8.65 -1.62 14.85
N PHE A 48 8.39 -2.93 14.92
CA PHE A 48 8.54 -3.83 13.77
C PHE A 48 7.67 -3.39 12.59
N PHE A 49 6.40 -3.04 12.86
CA PHE A 49 5.47 -2.59 11.83
C PHE A 49 5.87 -1.24 11.22
N GLY A 50 6.26 -0.27 12.06
CA GLY A 50 6.76 1.03 11.61
C GLY A 50 7.99 0.89 10.72
N ALA A 51 8.94 0.04 11.10
CA ALA A 51 10.15 -0.23 10.32
C ALA A 51 9.82 -0.89 8.97
N ALA A 52 8.87 -1.84 8.95
CA ALA A 52 8.39 -2.46 7.72
C ALA A 52 7.75 -1.42 6.78
N MET A 53 6.95 -0.50 7.31
CA MET A 53 6.32 0.59 6.55
C MET A 53 7.35 1.55 5.96
N VAL A 54 8.37 1.96 6.72
CA VAL A 54 9.46 2.79 6.19
C VAL A 54 10.20 2.09 5.07
N ARG A 55 10.56 0.81 5.26
CA ARG A 55 11.25 0.03 4.22
C ARG A 55 10.41 -0.08 2.95
N LEU A 56 9.11 -0.33 3.09
CA LEU A 56 8.17 -0.37 1.97
C LEU A 56 8.10 0.97 1.25
N GLY A 57 7.97 2.09 2.00
CA GLY A 57 7.94 3.43 1.45
C GLY A 57 9.21 3.78 0.66
N VAL A 58 10.39 3.50 1.21
CA VAL A 58 11.67 3.73 0.51
C VAL A 58 11.78 2.89 -0.77
N THR A 59 11.32 1.64 -0.73
CA THR A 59 11.34 0.75 -1.90
C THR A 59 10.37 1.24 -2.98
N TRP A 60 9.19 1.71 -2.56
CA TRP A 60 8.19 2.28 -3.45
C TRP A 60 8.69 3.56 -4.11
N ASP A 61 9.23 4.49 -3.32
CA ASP A 61 9.78 5.76 -3.79
C ASP A 61 10.90 5.59 -4.83
N ARG A 62 11.73 4.55 -4.66
CA ARG A 62 12.77 4.22 -5.65
C ARG A 62 12.16 3.69 -6.94
N ALA A 63 11.23 2.74 -6.83
CA ALA A 63 10.56 2.17 -7.99
C ALA A 63 9.75 3.21 -8.78
N THR A 64 9.13 4.17 -8.11
CA THR A 64 8.41 5.26 -8.77
C THR A 64 9.39 6.24 -9.43
N ALA A 65 10.43 6.66 -8.74
CA ALA A 65 11.44 7.56 -9.32
C ALA A 65 12.10 6.97 -10.58
N GLU A 66 12.38 5.67 -10.59
CA GLU A 66 12.89 4.96 -11.77
C GLU A 66 11.87 4.90 -12.92
N ALA A 67 10.58 4.73 -12.61
CA ALA A 67 9.51 4.66 -13.62
C ALA A 67 9.15 6.03 -14.22
N GLU A 68 9.23 7.08 -13.41
CA GLU A 68 8.98 8.49 -13.73
C GLU A 68 9.97 8.99 -14.80
N GLY A 69 11.27 8.74 -14.64
CA GLY A 69 12.31 9.22 -15.56
C GLY A 69 12.44 10.75 -15.58
N GLU A 70 12.97 11.33 -16.65
CA GLU A 70 13.22 12.77 -16.80
C GLU A 70 12.00 13.56 -17.35
N LEU A 71 10.77 13.11 -17.07
CA LEU A 71 9.59 13.82 -17.56
C LEU A 71 9.34 15.14 -16.80
N PRO A 72 8.92 16.20 -17.51
CA PRO A 72 8.35 17.40 -16.90
C PRO A 72 7.18 17.11 -15.96
N GLU A 73 7.03 17.88 -14.87
CA GLU A 73 6.03 17.63 -13.82
C GLU A 73 4.57 17.64 -14.34
N ASP A 74 4.28 18.46 -15.35
CA ASP A 74 2.98 18.53 -16.03
C ASP A 74 2.66 17.24 -16.80
N LYS A 75 3.64 16.72 -17.55
CA LYS A 75 3.54 15.42 -18.24
C LYS A 75 3.47 14.26 -17.24
N LEU A 76 4.15 14.38 -16.11
CA LEU A 76 4.16 13.39 -15.03
C LEU A 76 2.77 13.20 -14.42
N ALA A 77 2.09 14.30 -14.11
CA ALA A 77 0.73 14.27 -13.56
C ALA A 77 -0.26 13.60 -14.53
N ALA A 78 -0.13 13.88 -15.83
CA ALA A 78 -0.91 13.21 -16.87
C ALA A 78 -0.59 11.72 -16.96
N ALA A 79 0.69 11.34 -16.87
CA ALA A 79 1.13 9.95 -16.87
C ALA A 79 0.60 9.16 -15.66
N TYR A 80 0.64 9.74 -14.45
CA TYR A 80 0.05 9.14 -13.26
C TYR A 80 -1.46 8.98 -13.36
N ARG A 81 -2.16 10.01 -13.83
CA ARG A 81 -3.61 9.96 -14.04
C ARG A 81 -3.97 8.85 -15.04
N ALA A 82 -3.23 8.74 -16.14
CA ALA A 82 -3.43 7.68 -17.13
C ALA A 82 -3.14 6.27 -16.58
N ALA A 83 -2.09 6.14 -15.76
CA ALA A 83 -1.70 4.89 -15.12
C ALA A 83 -2.74 4.41 -14.08
N ASP A 84 -3.42 5.32 -13.39
CA ASP A 84 -4.44 5.00 -12.39
C ASP A 84 -5.85 4.75 -12.99
N GLY A 85 -6.00 4.90 -14.31
CA GLY A 85 -7.26 4.62 -15.03
C GLY A 85 -7.96 5.85 -15.62
N GLY A 86 -7.31 7.02 -15.61
CA GLY A 86 -7.74 8.19 -16.37
C GLY A 86 -7.55 8.02 -17.88
N PRO A 87 -7.91 9.01 -18.72
CA PRO A 87 -7.90 8.89 -20.18
C PRO A 87 -6.52 8.53 -20.74
N ILE A 88 -6.50 7.86 -21.90
CA ILE A 88 -5.26 7.46 -22.59
C ILE A 88 -4.64 8.71 -23.23
N PRO A 89 -3.39 9.10 -22.86
CA PRO A 89 -2.73 10.26 -23.44
C PRO A 89 -2.45 10.03 -24.94
N GLU A 90 -2.60 11.08 -25.74
CA GLU A 90 -2.27 11.07 -27.17
C GLU A 90 -0.76 11.07 -27.39
N ASP A 91 -0.02 11.85 -26.60
CA ASP A 91 1.44 11.94 -26.63
C ASP A 91 2.08 10.55 -26.36
N PRO A 92 2.87 10.01 -27.31
CA PRO A 92 3.52 8.72 -27.16
C PRO A 92 4.51 8.66 -25.99
N GLU A 93 5.16 9.78 -25.63
CA GLU A 93 6.09 9.83 -24.49
C GLU A 93 5.35 9.68 -23.16
N VAL A 94 4.24 10.42 -23.00
CA VAL A 94 3.39 10.36 -21.79
C VAL A 94 2.73 8.99 -21.67
N ARG A 95 2.29 8.41 -22.78
CA ARG A 95 1.74 7.04 -22.82
C ARG A 95 2.78 5.99 -22.44
N ALA A 96 4.02 6.11 -22.92
CA ALA A 96 5.10 5.21 -22.54
C ALA A 96 5.46 5.34 -21.05
N ALA A 97 5.49 6.57 -20.51
CA ALA A 97 5.71 6.84 -19.08
C ALA A 97 4.58 6.26 -18.22
N ALA A 98 3.32 6.48 -18.59
CA ALA A 98 2.16 5.92 -17.90
C ALA A 98 2.22 4.39 -17.84
N ARG A 99 2.65 3.74 -18.93
CA ARG A 99 2.86 2.28 -18.96
C ARG A 99 3.97 1.84 -18.01
N ARG A 100 5.11 2.53 -17.95
CA ARG A 100 6.20 2.23 -16.99
C ARG A 100 5.72 2.35 -15.55
N ILE A 101 4.99 3.42 -15.22
CA ILE A 101 4.42 3.66 -13.89
C ILE A 101 3.42 2.54 -13.53
N ALA A 102 2.51 2.19 -14.44
CA ALA A 102 1.54 1.11 -14.21
C ALA A 102 2.22 -0.26 -13.99
N LEU A 103 3.32 -0.53 -14.71
CA LEU A 103 4.13 -1.73 -14.52
C LEU A 103 4.88 -1.73 -13.20
N ALA A 104 5.43 -0.58 -12.77
CA ALA A 104 6.09 -0.44 -11.47
C ALA A 104 5.11 -0.69 -10.31
N PHE A 105 3.87 -0.19 -10.41
CA PHE A 105 2.81 -0.49 -9.45
C PHE A 105 2.48 -1.99 -9.42
N ALA A 106 2.42 -2.63 -10.59
CA ALA A 106 2.16 -4.06 -10.70
C ALA A 106 3.32 -4.94 -10.19
N SER A 107 4.58 -4.51 -10.35
CA SER A 107 5.78 -5.26 -9.95
C SER A 107 6.02 -5.17 -8.45
N PHE A 108 5.84 -4.01 -7.84
CA PHE A 108 5.86 -3.88 -6.38
C PHE A 108 4.80 -4.80 -5.73
N SER A 109 3.66 -4.93 -6.40
CA SER A 109 2.56 -5.80 -5.99
C SER A 109 2.77 -7.29 -6.28
N SER A 110 3.95 -7.73 -6.77
CA SER A 110 4.25 -9.15 -7.02
C SER A 110 5.29 -9.75 -6.05
N GLY A 111 5.92 -8.93 -5.21
CA GLY A 111 7.03 -9.33 -4.35
C GLY A 111 6.66 -10.25 -3.17
N ARG A 112 7.68 -10.92 -2.62
CA ARG A 112 7.60 -11.78 -1.42
C ARG A 112 7.00 -11.03 -0.22
N MET A 113 7.31 -9.74 -0.09
CA MET A 113 6.80 -8.88 0.98
C MET A 113 5.27 -8.77 0.94
N ARG A 114 4.65 -8.57 -0.23
CA ARG A 114 3.19 -8.52 -0.33
C ARG A 114 2.54 -9.84 0.06
N ARG A 115 3.12 -10.99 -0.33
CA ARG A 115 2.59 -12.30 0.10
C ARG A 115 2.62 -12.40 1.62
N PHE A 116 3.73 -11.98 2.23
CA PHE A 116 3.84 -11.92 3.69
C PHE A 116 2.78 -10.98 4.31
N THR A 117 2.61 -9.78 3.76
CA THR A 117 1.58 -8.83 4.22
C THR A 117 0.16 -9.38 4.06
N LEU A 118 -0.16 -10.04 2.94
CA LEU A 118 -1.47 -10.66 2.72
C LEU A 118 -1.72 -11.82 3.67
N VAL A 119 -0.73 -12.69 3.88
CA VAL A 119 -0.81 -13.78 4.86
C VAL A 119 -1.02 -13.22 6.26
N MET A 120 -0.25 -12.20 6.64
CA MET A 120 -0.40 -11.54 7.93
C MET A 120 -1.79 -10.89 8.10
N LEU A 121 -2.33 -10.24 7.05
CA LEU A 121 -3.69 -9.70 7.06
C LEU A 121 -4.75 -10.80 7.21
N VAL A 122 -4.59 -11.94 6.53
CA VAL A 122 -5.51 -13.08 6.70
C VAL A 122 -5.46 -13.59 8.13
N VAL A 123 -4.27 -13.77 8.71
CA VAL A 123 -4.13 -14.18 10.11
C VAL A 123 -4.78 -13.16 11.05
N LEU A 124 -4.60 -11.87 10.82
CA LEU A 124 -5.26 -10.80 11.59
C LEU A 124 -6.79 -10.89 11.48
N ILE A 125 -7.33 -11.09 10.28
CA ILE A 125 -8.77 -11.27 10.05
C ILE A 125 -9.28 -12.50 10.80
N ASP A 126 -8.59 -13.63 10.72
CA ASP A 126 -8.98 -14.88 11.38
C ASP A 126 -8.99 -14.70 12.91
N VAL A 127 -7.95 -14.07 13.47
CA VAL A 127 -7.86 -13.76 14.90
C VAL A 127 -9.00 -12.84 15.34
N THR A 128 -9.31 -11.78 14.58
CA THR A 128 -10.40 -10.87 14.94
C THR A 128 -11.78 -11.53 14.82
N VAL A 129 -11.97 -12.46 13.88
CA VAL A 129 -13.21 -13.25 13.77
C VAL A 129 -13.38 -14.19 14.96
N VAL A 130 -12.32 -14.91 15.36
CA VAL A 130 -12.36 -15.79 16.54
C VAL A 130 -12.64 -15.00 17.81
N ALA A 131 -11.96 -13.87 18.01
CA ALA A 131 -12.21 -12.98 19.14
C ALA A 131 -13.65 -12.43 19.16
N ALA A 132 -14.22 -12.12 17.98
CA ALA A 132 -15.60 -11.67 17.87
C ALA A 132 -16.63 -12.72 18.29
N ILE A 133 -16.32 -14.01 18.09
CA ILE A 133 -17.18 -15.14 18.50
C ILE A 133 -17.09 -15.37 20.02
N LEU A 134 -15.90 -15.22 20.60
CA LEU A 134 -15.64 -15.59 21.99
C LEU A 134 -15.99 -14.49 22.99
N ASP A 135 -15.73 -13.22 22.65
CA ASP A 135 -15.67 -12.16 23.65
C ASP A 135 -16.61 -10.99 23.32
N SER A 136 -16.48 -10.39 22.13
CA SER A 136 -17.27 -9.21 21.79
C SER A 136 -17.52 -9.02 20.29
N PRO A 137 -18.78 -8.84 19.85
CA PRO A 137 -19.10 -8.61 18.44
C PRO A 137 -18.55 -7.29 17.90
N TRP A 138 -18.15 -6.34 18.76
CA TRP A 138 -17.53 -5.08 18.32
C TRP A 138 -16.18 -5.28 17.64
N VAL A 139 -15.51 -6.42 17.90
CA VAL A 139 -14.25 -6.77 17.23
C VAL A 139 -14.44 -6.96 15.71
N LEU A 140 -15.68 -7.20 15.25
CA LEU A 140 -16.01 -7.25 13.82
C LEU A 140 -15.66 -5.97 13.06
N VAL A 141 -15.62 -4.82 13.74
CA VAL A 141 -15.17 -3.55 13.12
C VAL A 141 -13.74 -3.68 12.59
N TYR A 142 -12.85 -4.33 13.35
CA TYR A 142 -11.48 -4.59 12.92
C TYR A 142 -11.43 -5.59 11.78
N THR A 143 -12.26 -6.65 11.83
CA THR A 143 -12.41 -7.61 10.74
C THR A 143 -12.79 -6.93 9.42
N VAL A 144 -13.78 -6.03 9.44
CA VAL A 144 -14.22 -5.28 8.27
C VAL A 144 -13.09 -4.37 7.76
N PHE A 145 -12.40 -3.67 8.68
CA PHE A 145 -11.26 -2.82 8.33
C PHE A 145 -10.13 -3.61 7.64
N PHE A 146 -9.65 -4.69 8.26
CA PHE A 146 -8.57 -5.51 7.69
C PHE A 146 -8.99 -6.19 6.38
N SER A 147 -10.25 -6.62 6.27
CA SER A 147 -10.81 -7.16 5.03
C SER A 147 -10.82 -6.13 3.91
N GLY A 148 -11.15 -4.88 4.21
CA GLY A 148 -11.07 -3.77 3.24
C GLY A 148 -9.64 -3.53 2.76
N VAL A 149 -8.68 -3.46 3.67
CA VAL A 149 -7.25 -3.31 3.34
C VAL A 149 -6.76 -4.51 2.50
N PHE A 150 -7.14 -5.73 2.87
CA PHE A 150 -6.84 -6.94 2.12
C PHE A 150 -7.41 -6.88 0.70
N ALA A 151 -8.68 -6.51 0.55
CA ALA A 151 -9.34 -6.40 -0.75
C ALA A 151 -8.64 -5.38 -1.66
N VAL A 152 -8.25 -4.21 -1.11
CA VAL A 152 -7.49 -3.20 -1.84
C VAL A 152 -6.13 -3.76 -2.29
N LEU A 153 -5.33 -4.32 -1.37
CA LEU A 153 -4.02 -4.90 -1.70
C LEU A 153 -4.09 -6.10 -2.64
N TRP A 154 -5.23 -6.80 -2.65
CA TRP A 154 -5.50 -7.89 -3.56
C TRP A 154 -5.86 -7.40 -4.96
N TRP A 155 -6.69 -6.36 -5.07
CA TRP A 155 -7.21 -5.87 -6.35
C TRP A 155 -6.22 -4.95 -7.08
N THR A 156 -5.51 -4.07 -6.39
CA THR A 156 -4.58 -3.10 -6.99
C THR A 156 -3.67 -3.69 -8.08
N PRO A 157 -2.92 -4.80 -7.87
CA PRO A 157 -2.10 -5.40 -8.93
C PRO A 157 -2.87 -5.83 -10.17
N ARG A 158 -4.07 -6.40 -9.99
CA ARG A 158 -4.89 -6.87 -11.10
C ARG A 158 -5.36 -5.69 -11.95
N ARG A 159 -5.73 -4.58 -11.30
CA ARG A 159 -6.10 -3.34 -11.98
C ARG A 159 -4.92 -2.73 -12.73
N SER A 160 -3.76 -2.59 -12.09
CA SER A 160 -2.57 -1.99 -12.71
C SER A 160 -2.06 -2.80 -13.92
N ARG A 161 -2.13 -4.15 -13.86
CA ARG A 161 -1.77 -5.01 -14.99
C ARG A 161 -2.70 -4.83 -16.18
N ARG A 162 -4.01 -4.87 -15.94
CA ARG A 162 -5.02 -4.61 -16.99
C ARG A 162 -4.80 -3.25 -17.64
N ARG A 163 -4.51 -2.22 -16.84
CA ARG A 163 -4.27 -0.88 -17.36
C ARG A 163 -2.99 -0.78 -18.20
N ALA A 164 -1.92 -1.45 -17.78
CA ALA A 164 -0.68 -1.51 -18.55
C ALA A 164 -0.87 -2.19 -19.92
N GLU A 165 -1.73 -3.21 -20.01
CA GLU A 165 -2.10 -3.86 -21.28
C GLU A 165 -2.91 -2.91 -22.17
N GLU A 166 -3.90 -2.21 -21.63
CA GLU A 166 -4.72 -1.23 -22.37
C GLU A 166 -3.85 -0.12 -22.98
N LEU A 167 -2.92 0.44 -22.19
CA LEU A 167 -1.99 1.48 -22.65
C LEU A 167 -1.02 0.98 -23.73
N SER A 168 -0.77 -0.34 -23.81
CA SER A 168 0.07 -0.95 -24.85
C SER A 168 -0.68 -1.26 -26.15
N ARG A 169 -2.00 -1.43 -26.09
CA ARG A 169 -2.85 -1.78 -27.24
C ARG A 169 -3.46 -0.57 -27.94
N ALA A 170 -3.50 0.59 -27.29
CA ALA A 170 -4.06 1.80 -27.87
C ALA A 170 -3.29 2.19 -29.15
N PRO A 171 -3.91 2.12 -30.34
CA PRO A 171 -3.28 2.61 -31.56
C PRO A 171 -3.08 4.13 -31.41
N ALA A 172 -1.98 4.65 -31.98
CA ALA A 172 -1.86 6.09 -32.17
C ALA A 172 -3.08 6.53 -32.97
N THR A 173 -4.03 7.21 -32.34
CA THR A 173 -5.18 7.77 -33.03
C THR A 173 -4.64 8.76 -34.04
N THR A 174 -4.58 8.32 -35.29
CA THR A 174 -4.36 9.17 -36.45
C THR A 174 -5.53 10.15 -36.48
N SER A 175 -5.34 11.34 -35.92
CA SER A 175 -6.25 12.45 -36.11
C SER A 175 -6.21 12.81 -37.60
N GLN A 176 -7.26 12.44 -38.33
CA GLN A 176 -7.64 13.11 -39.58
C GLN A 176 -8.34 14.42 -39.26
#